data_AF-A0A2S6CND9-F1
#
_entry.id   AF-A0A2S6CND9-F1
#
_cell.length_a   1.000
_cell.length_b   1.000
_cell.length_c   1.000
_cell.angle_alpha   90.00
_cell.angle_beta   90.00
_cell.angle_gamma   90.00
#
_symmetry.space_group_name_H-M   'P 1'
#
loop_
_entity.id
_entity.type
_entity.pdbx_description
1 polymer ?
#
loop_
_entity_poly.entity_id
_entity_poly.type
_entity_poly.pdbx_seq_one_letter_code
_entity_poly.pdbx_strand_id
1 'polypeptide(L)'
;MKLSLLSAALFAVSSSALTAPAEGADLESRQTARQCSSSLRDFNKCKRDEADELKDFQECQQDAEKKKALLDACTSRPAGETAQLQREYDQCKREERALERAEDLRDDLEARIERELRTCRRARNRACVDQKTRELNSKKAECRRAEVAENAKDDECDRREDALKASRKSCTQLERDWQKELRECNEARIEWEEEKAECARKEARLCK
;
A
#
# COMPACT_ATOMS: atom_id res chain seq x y z
N MET A 1 -35.23 -53.71 10.55
CA MET A 1 -35.06 -54.21 11.93
C MET A 1 -33.57 -54.23 12.27
N LYS A 2 -33.21 -53.74 13.46
CA LYS A 2 -31.84 -53.58 13.97
C LYS A 2 -31.37 -54.88 14.68
N LEU A 3 -30.07 -55.16 14.51
CA LEU A 3 -29.09 -55.72 15.46
C LEU A 3 -29.33 -57.09 16.13
N SER A 4 -28.33 -57.99 16.02
CA SER A 4 -27.52 -58.56 17.12
C SER A 4 -26.64 -59.68 16.52
N LEU A 5 -25.29 -59.74 16.59
CA LEU A 5 -24.31 -59.70 17.68
C LEU A 5 -24.40 -60.84 18.72
N LEU A 6 -23.22 -61.44 18.97
CA LEU A 6 -22.75 -62.29 20.10
C LEU A 6 -22.91 -63.81 19.92
N SER A 7 -21.85 -64.63 19.92
CA SER A 7 -20.75 -64.89 20.89
C SER A 7 -21.08 -65.95 21.96
N ALA A 8 -20.02 -66.72 22.29
CA ALA A 8 -19.83 -67.69 23.39
C ALA A 8 -20.44 -69.10 23.18
N ALA A 9 -19.69 -70.20 23.10
CA ALA A 9 -18.58 -70.77 23.90
C ALA A 9 -19.05 -71.76 25.00
N LEU A 10 -18.53 -73.00 24.87
CA LEU A 10 -18.22 -73.99 25.92
C LEU A 10 -19.42 -74.69 26.63
N PHE A 11 -19.43 -75.97 27.06
CA PHE A 11 -18.42 -76.97 27.45
C PHE A 11 -18.96 -78.43 27.35
N ALA A 12 -18.04 -79.37 27.10
CA ALA A 12 -17.81 -80.69 27.73
C ALA A 12 -18.88 -81.83 27.70
N VAL A 13 -18.54 -82.94 27.00
CA VAL A 13 -18.03 -84.25 27.52
C VAL A 13 -19.17 -85.26 27.62
N SER A 14 -19.16 -86.36 26.88
CA SER A 14 -18.57 -87.63 27.34
C SER A 14 -18.48 -88.61 26.17
N SER A 15 -17.35 -89.32 26.02
CA SER A 15 -17.34 -90.73 25.61
C SER A 15 -15.96 -91.34 25.85
N SER A 16 -16.01 -92.58 26.32
CA SER A 16 -14.98 -93.32 27.05
C SER A 16 -13.88 -93.94 26.17
N ALA A 17 -12.71 -94.08 26.81
CA ALA A 17 -11.78 -95.23 26.84
C ALA A 17 -11.58 -96.05 25.53
N LEU A 18 -10.42 -95.91 24.88
CA LEU A 18 -9.19 -96.72 25.06
C LEU A 18 -9.26 -98.14 24.48
N THR A 19 -8.53 -98.38 23.39
CA THR A 19 -7.40 -99.34 23.35
C THR A 19 -6.52 -99.09 22.12
N ALA A 20 -5.22 -99.21 22.34
CA ALA A 20 -4.09 -98.76 21.52
C ALA A 20 -3.67 -99.79 20.43
N PRO A 21 -2.48 -99.68 19.82
CA PRO A 21 -1.98 -98.58 19.00
C PRO A 21 -1.57 -99.09 17.60
N ALA A 22 -1.49 -98.18 16.62
CA ALA A 22 -0.64 -98.39 15.45
C ALA A 22 -0.04 -97.03 15.07
N GLU A 23 1.11 -96.73 15.69
CA GLU A 23 2.03 -95.71 15.20
C GLU A 23 2.34 -96.01 13.73
N GLY A 24 1.97 -95.09 12.84
CA GLY A 24 2.27 -95.22 11.41
C GLY A 24 1.42 -94.36 10.49
N ALA A 25 0.16 -94.04 10.85
CA ALA A 25 -0.78 -93.40 9.92
C ALA A 25 -0.92 -91.87 10.04
N ASP A 26 -0.36 -91.24 11.08
CA ASP A 26 -0.66 -89.84 11.42
C ASP A 26 0.19 -88.79 10.67
N LEU A 27 1.27 -89.22 10.01
CA LEU A 27 2.07 -88.36 9.13
C LEU A 27 1.55 -88.38 7.69
N GLU A 28 1.13 -89.55 7.18
CA GLU A 28 0.53 -89.67 5.85
C GLU A 28 -0.87 -89.06 5.78
N SER A 29 -1.72 -89.17 6.82
CA SER A 29 -3.07 -88.58 6.80
C SER A 29 -3.04 -87.04 6.79
N ARG A 30 -2.09 -86.42 7.50
CA ARG A 30 -1.89 -84.96 7.50
C ARG A 30 -1.25 -84.46 6.21
N GLN A 31 -0.35 -85.23 5.58
CA GLN A 31 0.21 -84.88 4.28
C GLN A 31 -0.81 -85.05 3.15
N THR A 32 -1.59 -86.14 3.15
CA THR A 32 -2.65 -86.39 2.16
C THR A 32 -3.85 -85.45 2.33
N ALA A 33 -4.27 -85.10 3.56
CA ALA A 33 -5.30 -84.09 3.77
C ALA A 33 -4.84 -82.66 3.37
N ARG A 34 -3.54 -82.33 3.56
CA ARG A 34 -2.94 -81.08 3.05
C ARG A 34 -2.84 -81.07 1.53
N GLN A 35 -2.52 -82.20 0.90
CA GLN A 35 -2.48 -82.36 -0.57
C GLN A 35 -3.88 -82.36 -1.20
N CYS A 36 -4.89 -82.95 -0.56
CA CYS A 36 -6.28 -82.91 -1.02
C CYS A 36 -6.92 -81.52 -0.83
N SER A 37 -6.58 -80.81 0.26
CA SER A 37 -7.05 -79.44 0.47
C SER A 37 -6.32 -78.42 -0.42
N SER A 38 -5.08 -78.67 -0.82
CA SER A 38 -4.40 -77.88 -1.85
C SER A 38 -4.99 -78.15 -3.24
N SER A 39 -5.20 -79.42 -3.63
CA SER A 39 -5.75 -79.73 -4.95
C SER A 39 -7.20 -79.24 -5.13
N LEU A 40 -8.02 -79.29 -4.07
CA LEU A 40 -9.37 -78.72 -4.07
C LEU A 40 -9.34 -77.18 -4.11
N ARG A 41 -8.35 -76.55 -3.47
CA ARG A 41 -8.17 -75.09 -3.53
C ARG A 41 -7.71 -74.66 -4.92
N ASP A 42 -6.81 -75.42 -5.55
CA ASP A 42 -6.31 -75.17 -6.90
C ASP A 42 -7.40 -75.38 -7.95
N PHE A 43 -8.24 -76.40 -7.80
CA PHE A 43 -9.41 -76.62 -8.66
C PHE A 43 -10.45 -75.50 -8.53
N ASN A 44 -10.74 -75.06 -7.29
CA ASN A 44 -11.65 -73.94 -7.06
C ASN A 44 -11.08 -72.60 -7.54
N LYS A 45 -9.75 -72.44 -7.53
CA LYS A 45 -9.06 -71.29 -8.11
C LYS A 45 -9.16 -71.32 -9.64
N CYS A 46 -8.86 -72.45 -10.27
CA CYS A 46 -9.01 -72.65 -11.71
C CYS A 46 -10.42 -72.31 -12.21
N LYS A 47 -11.46 -72.72 -11.47
CA LYS A 47 -12.85 -72.37 -11.82
C LYS A 47 -13.19 -70.88 -11.65
N ARG A 48 -12.53 -70.17 -10.73
CA ARG A 48 -12.70 -68.72 -10.59
C ARG A 48 -11.95 -67.99 -11.68
N ASP A 49 -10.71 -68.41 -11.96
CA ASP A 49 -9.89 -67.85 -13.03
C ASP A 49 -10.59 -68.06 -14.39
N GLU A 50 -11.16 -69.23 -14.67
CA GLU A 50 -12.00 -69.47 -15.87
C GLU A 50 -13.27 -68.60 -15.91
N ALA A 51 -13.92 -68.37 -14.74
CA ALA A 51 -15.10 -67.52 -14.67
C ALA A 51 -14.78 -66.03 -14.85
N ASP A 52 -13.63 -65.60 -14.34
CA ASP A 52 -13.10 -64.25 -14.49
C ASP A 52 -12.66 -64.02 -15.95
N GLU A 53 -11.97 -64.97 -16.58
CA GLU A 53 -11.65 -64.91 -18.02
C GLU A 53 -12.90 -64.89 -18.91
N LEU A 54 -13.93 -65.66 -18.58
CA LEU A 54 -15.20 -65.64 -19.30
C LEU A 54 -15.92 -64.29 -19.13
N LYS A 55 -15.85 -63.69 -17.94
CA LYS A 55 -16.39 -62.37 -17.67
C LYS A 55 -15.64 -61.29 -18.45
N ASP A 56 -14.32 -61.34 -18.47
CA ASP A 56 -13.47 -60.42 -19.24
C ASP A 56 -13.75 -60.55 -20.75
N PHE A 57 -13.98 -61.76 -21.24
CA PHE A 57 -14.38 -62.00 -22.62
C PHE A 57 -15.77 -61.43 -22.95
N GLN A 58 -16.74 -61.59 -22.05
CA GLN A 58 -18.08 -61.01 -22.20
C GLN A 58 -18.05 -59.48 -22.15
N GLU A 59 -17.26 -58.90 -21.25
CA GLU A 59 -17.03 -57.45 -21.18
C GLU A 59 -16.38 -56.95 -22.47
N CYS A 60 -15.38 -57.66 -23.00
CA CYS A 60 -14.74 -57.35 -24.27
C CYS A 60 -15.73 -57.39 -25.45
N GLN A 61 -16.62 -58.38 -25.50
CA GLN A 61 -17.67 -58.46 -26.52
C GLN A 61 -18.64 -57.29 -26.42
N GLN A 62 -19.10 -56.95 -25.22
CA GLN A 62 -19.98 -55.79 -25.02
C GLN A 62 -19.30 -54.48 -25.42
N ASP A 63 -18.01 -54.34 -25.13
CA ASP A 63 -17.23 -53.16 -25.53
C ASP A 63 -17.04 -53.09 -27.05
N ALA A 64 -16.83 -54.22 -27.71
CA ALA A 64 -16.76 -54.30 -29.17
C ALA A 64 -18.11 -53.93 -29.80
N GLU A 65 -19.24 -54.40 -29.25
CA GLU A 65 -20.58 -54.05 -29.70
C GLU A 65 -20.90 -52.58 -29.50
N LYS A 66 -20.54 -52.00 -28.35
CA LYS A 66 -20.69 -50.55 -28.10
C LYS A 66 -19.86 -49.72 -29.08
N LYS A 67 -18.60 -50.10 -29.33
CA LYS A 67 -17.73 -49.42 -30.29
C LYS A 67 -18.28 -49.52 -31.72
N LYS A 68 -18.82 -50.69 -32.09
CA LYS A 68 -19.48 -50.89 -33.38
C LYS A 68 -20.73 -50.02 -33.52
N ALA A 69 -21.59 -49.98 -32.49
CA ALA A 69 -22.79 -49.14 -32.50
C ALA A 69 -22.47 -47.64 -32.63
N LEU A 70 -21.38 -47.18 -31.99
CA LEU A 70 -20.89 -45.81 -32.14
C LEU A 70 -20.37 -45.52 -33.56
N LEU A 71 -19.65 -46.47 -34.15
CA LEU A 71 -19.16 -46.36 -35.53
C LEU A 71 -20.32 -46.35 -36.53
N ASP A 72 -21.30 -47.23 -36.35
CA ASP A 72 -22.50 -47.32 -37.18
C ASP A 72 -23.31 -46.03 -37.09
N ALA A 73 -23.50 -45.46 -35.89
CA ALA A 73 -24.15 -44.17 -35.70
C ALA A 73 -23.39 -42.99 -36.35
N CYS A 74 -22.06 -43.07 -36.36
CA CYS A 74 -21.21 -42.05 -37.00
C CYS A 74 -21.26 -42.14 -38.53
N THR A 75 -21.32 -43.35 -39.07
CA THR A 75 -21.35 -43.62 -40.51
C THR A 75 -22.74 -43.55 -41.12
N SER A 76 -23.81 -43.73 -40.33
CA SER A 76 -25.20 -43.54 -40.75
C SER A 76 -25.65 -42.08 -40.71
N ARG A 77 -24.80 -41.16 -40.24
CA ARG A 77 -25.14 -39.76 -40.07
C ARG A 77 -25.31 -39.09 -41.44
N PRO A 78 -26.41 -38.34 -41.70
CA PRO A 78 -26.61 -37.70 -43.00
C PRO A 78 -25.44 -36.79 -43.32
N ALA A 79 -24.91 -36.86 -44.54
CA ALA A 79 -23.78 -36.03 -44.99
C ALA A 79 -24.04 -34.51 -44.83
N GLY A 80 -25.30 -34.09 -44.76
CA GLY A 80 -25.70 -32.71 -44.47
C GLY A 80 -25.49 -32.28 -43.02
N GLU A 81 -25.69 -33.17 -42.04
CA GLU A 81 -25.52 -32.85 -40.61
C GLU A 81 -24.06 -32.71 -40.21
N THR A 82 -23.18 -33.56 -40.74
CA THR A 82 -21.73 -33.45 -40.51
C THR A 82 -21.17 -32.18 -41.16
N ALA A 83 -21.64 -31.82 -42.35
CA ALA A 83 -21.28 -30.56 -43.00
C ALA A 83 -21.81 -29.33 -42.25
N GLN A 84 -22.99 -29.41 -41.63
CA GLN A 84 -23.54 -28.34 -40.80
C GLN A 84 -22.71 -28.15 -39.51
N LEU A 85 -22.42 -29.24 -38.79
CA LEU A 85 -21.58 -29.22 -37.60
C LEU A 85 -20.18 -28.65 -37.87
N GLN A 86 -19.58 -28.98 -39.01
CA GLN A 86 -18.29 -28.40 -39.40
C GLN A 86 -18.39 -26.88 -39.61
N ARG A 87 -19.46 -26.38 -40.24
CA ARG A 87 -19.67 -24.93 -40.43
C ARG A 87 -19.88 -24.21 -39.12
N GLU A 88 -20.67 -24.79 -38.22
CA GLU A 88 -20.91 -24.24 -36.88
C GLU A 88 -19.62 -24.22 -36.05
N TYR A 89 -18.80 -25.27 -36.12
CA TYR A 89 -17.47 -25.31 -35.51
C TYR A 89 -16.54 -24.23 -36.08
N ASP A 90 -16.47 -24.11 -37.40
CA ASP A 90 -15.65 -23.09 -38.06
C ASP A 90 -16.12 -21.68 -37.73
N GLN A 91 -17.44 -21.46 -37.57
CA GLN A 91 -18.01 -20.20 -37.13
C GLN A 91 -17.63 -19.90 -35.68
N CYS A 92 -17.80 -20.85 -34.76
CA CYS A 92 -17.40 -20.72 -33.36
C CYS A 92 -15.91 -20.36 -33.26
N LYS A 93 -15.04 -21.01 -34.05
CA LYS A 93 -13.61 -20.67 -34.10
C LYS A 93 -13.31 -19.28 -34.65
N ARG A 94 -14.13 -18.76 -35.56
CA ARG A 94 -13.99 -17.37 -36.03
C ARG A 94 -14.41 -16.37 -34.96
N GLU A 95 -15.48 -16.67 -34.23
CA GLU A 95 -16.00 -15.85 -33.14
C GLU A 95 -15.03 -15.83 -31.95
N GLU A 96 -14.46 -16.98 -31.57
CA GLU A 96 -13.42 -17.08 -30.53
C GLU A 96 -12.22 -16.17 -30.85
N ARG A 97 -11.67 -16.25 -32.07
CA ARG A 97 -10.57 -15.37 -32.51
C ARG A 97 -10.98 -13.89 -32.63
N ALA A 98 -12.26 -13.60 -32.82
CA ALA A 98 -12.75 -12.23 -32.84
C ALA A 98 -12.84 -11.67 -31.41
N LEU A 99 -13.24 -12.50 -30.45
CA LEU A 99 -13.26 -12.17 -29.03
C LEU A 99 -11.83 -11.96 -28.50
N GLU A 100 -10.90 -12.86 -28.78
CA GLU A 100 -9.48 -12.69 -28.40
C GLU A 100 -8.92 -11.34 -28.88
N ARG A 101 -9.15 -10.99 -30.16
CA ARG A 101 -8.74 -9.68 -30.71
C ARG A 101 -9.44 -8.50 -30.04
N ALA A 102 -10.68 -8.66 -29.61
CA ALA A 102 -11.41 -7.62 -28.89
C ALA A 102 -10.86 -7.43 -27.47
N GLU A 103 -10.42 -8.50 -26.82
CA GLU A 103 -9.74 -8.45 -25.52
C GLU A 103 -8.39 -7.76 -25.61
N ASP A 104 -7.57 -8.09 -26.63
CA ASP A 104 -6.31 -7.40 -26.89
C ASP A 104 -6.50 -5.88 -27.05
N LEU A 105 -7.52 -5.47 -27.82
CA LEU A 105 -7.85 -4.06 -28.01
C LEU A 105 -8.32 -3.38 -26.72
N ARG A 106 -9.06 -4.09 -25.87
CA ARG A 106 -9.49 -3.57 -24.56
C ARG A 106 -8.28 -3.33 -23.67
N ASP A 107 -7.34 -4.27 -23.63
CA ASP A 107 -6.14 -4.18 -22.79
C ASP A 107 -5.23 -3.03 -23.26
N ASP A 108 -5.09 -2.85 -24.58
CA ASP A 108 -4.40 -1.69 -25.17
C ASP A 108 -5.06 -0.35 -24.81
N LEU A 109 -6.40 -0.30 -24.84
CA LEU A 109 -7.17 0.88 -24.45
C LEU A 109 -7.01 1.18 -22.95
N GLU A 110 -7.04 0.17 -22.10
CA GLU A 110 -6.81 0.32 -20.66
C GLU A 110 -5.41 0.86 -20.38
N ALA A 111 -4.38 0.30 -21.01
CA ALA A 111 -3.00 0.78 -20.90
C ALA A 111 -2.83 2.22 -21.41
N ARG A 112 -3.57 2.61 -22.45
CA ARG A 112 -3.61 3.99 -22.94
C ARG A 112 -4.29 4.92 -21.92
N ILE A 113 -5.46 4.57 -21.40
CA ILE A 113 -6.18 5.35 -20.39
C ILE A 113 -5.30 5.55 -19.16
N GLU A 114 -4.61 4.51 -18.70
CA GLU A 114 -3.73 4.59 -17.53
C GLU A 114 -2.56 5.56 -17.77
N ARG A 115 -1.97 5.58 -18.98
CA ARG A 115 -0.93 6.55 -19.37
C ARG A 115 -1.47 7.98 -19.43
N GLU A 116 -2.66 8.19 -19.98
CA GLU A 116 -3.31 9.51 -20.03
C GLU A 116 -3.62 10.02 -18.61
N LEU A 117 -4.17 9.18 -17.73
CA LEU A 117 -4.44 9.52 -16.32
C LEU A 117 -3.16 9.88 -15.56
N ARG A 118 -2.06 9.12 -15.76
CA ARG A 118 -0.74 9.45 -15.19
C ARG A 118 -0.25 10.83 -15.65
N THR A 119 -0.42 11.13 -16.94
CA THR A 119 -0.03 12.41 -17.53
C THR A 119 -0.86 13.57 -16.98
N CYS A 120 -2.19 13.41 -16.95
CA CYS A 120 -3.11 14.39 -16.35
C CYS A 120 -2.79 14.66 -14.88
N ARG A 121 -2.51 13.62 -14.08
CA ARG A 121 -2.14 13.78 -12.67
C ARG A 121 -0.84 14.57 -12.52
N ARG A 122 0.19 14.27 -13.33
CA ARG A 122 1.47 15.00 -13.32
C ARG A 122 1.28 16.47 -13.72
N ALA A 123 0.51 16.73 -14.78
CA ALA A 123 0.22 18.10 -15.24
C ALA A 123 -0.52 18.91 -14.16
N ARG A 124 -1.56 18.33 -13.55
CA ARG A 124 -2.31 18.96 -12.45
C ARG A 124 -1.41 19.27 -11.25
N ASN A 125 -0.57 18.31 -10.84
CA ASN A 125 0.33 18.51 -9.71
C ASN A 125 1.35 19.60 -10.00
N ARG A 126 1.90 19.66 -11.22
CA ARG A 126 2.81 20.73 -11.64
C ARG A 126 2.15 22.09 -11.61
N ALA A 127 0.93 22.21 -12.17
CA ALA A 127 0.17 23.46 -12.13
C ALA A 127 -0.11 23.94 -10.70
N CYS A 128 -0.44 23.01 -9.79
CA CYS A 128 -0.64 23.31 -8.38
C CYS A 128 0.64 23.84 -7.70
N VAL A 129 1.78 23.18 -7.94
CA VAL A 129 3.09 23.62 -7.41
C VAL A 129 3.43 25.01 -7.97
N ASP A 130 3.31 25.21 -9.28
CA ASP A 130 3.62 26.49 -9.93
C ASP A 130 2.76 27.62 -9.37
N GLN A 131 1.46 27.38 -9.14
CA GLN A 131 0.56 28.35 -8.50
C GLN A 131 1.03 28.68 -7.06
N LYS A 132 1.29 27.66 -6.24
CA LYS A 132 1.69 27.85 -4.84
C LYS A 132 3.05 28.55 -4.72
N THR A 133 3.98 28.25 -5.62
CA THR A 133 5.26 28.96 -5.71
C THR A 133 5.07 30.44 -6.06
N ARG A 134 4.16 30.78 -6.99
CA ARG A 134 3.84 32.18 -7.30
C ARG A 134 3.24 32.91 -6.11
N GLU A 135 2.26 32.29 -5.43
CA GLU A 135 1.65 32.84 -4.21
C GLU A 135 2.70 33.08 -3.12
N LEU A 136 3.60 32.12 -2.89
CA LEU A 136 4.67 32.24 -1.91
C LEU A 136 5.64 33.38 -2.25
N ASN A 137 6.03 33.49 -3.52
CA ASN A 137 6.92 34.55 -3.97
C ASN A 137 6.28 35.94 -3.82
N SER A 138 4.98 36.07 -4.11
CA SER A 138 4.24 37.33 -3.88
C SER A 138 4.24 37.70 -2.40
N LYS A 139 3.88 36.76 -1.52
CA LYS A 139 3.87 36.98 -0.07
C LYS A 139 5.27 37.32 0.47
N LYS A 140 6.31 36.66 -0.03
CA LYS A 140 7.70 36.96 0.36
C LYS A 140 8.10 38.37 -0.05
N ALA A 141 7.66 38.83 -1.22
CA ALA A 141 7.90 40.21 -1.66
C ALA A 141 7.13 41.22 -0.81
N GLU A 142 5.87 40.92 -0.44
CA GLU A 142 5.09 41.74 0.49
C GLU A 142 5.75 41.83 1.87
N CYS A 143 6.18 40.70 2.45
CA CYS A 143 6.92 40.69 3.71
C CYS A 143 8.18 41.55 3.65
N ARG A 144 8.97 41.44 2.57
CA ARG A 144 10.17 42.28 2.40
C ARG A 144 9.85 43.77 2.31
N ARG A 145 8.77 44.14 1.61
CA ARG A 145 8.34 45.55 1.56
C ARG A 145 7.91 46.05 2.93
N ALA A 146 7.23 45.23 3.71
CA ALA A 146 6.82 45.57 5.07
C ALA A 146 8.03 45.73 6.00
N GLU A 147 9.01 44.83 5.93
CA GLU A 147 10.28 44.90 6.67
C GLU A 147 11.06 46.18 6.32
N VAL A 148 11.20 46.51 5.03
CA VAL A 148 11.84 47.77 4.61
C VAL A 148 11.10 48.99 5.15
N ALA A 149 9.77 48.97 5.15
CA ALA A 149 8.97 50.06 5.67
C ALA A 149 9.09 50.22 7.19
N GLU A 150 9.40 49.15 7.92
CA GLU A 150 9.62 49.20 9.37
C GLU A 150 11.02 49.70 9.70
N ASN A 151 12.07 49.18 9.06
CA ASN A 151 13.43 49.72 9.16
C ASN A 151 13.49 51.23 8.87
N ALA A 152 12.71 51.72 7.88
CA ALA A 152 12.65 53.14 7.56
C ALA A 152 12.03 54.00 8.68
N LYS A 153 11.14 53.43 9.50
CA LYS A 153 10.58 54.11 10.68
C LYS A 153 11.60 54.15 11.81
N ASP A 154 12.35 53.08 12.00
CA ASP A 154 13.44 53.05 12.99
C ASP A 154 14.50 54.08 12.63
N ASP A 155 14.89 54.20 11.36
CA ASP A 155 15.77 55.26 10.88
C ASP A 155 15.20 56.68 11.13
N GLU A 156 13.87 56.86 11.03
CA GLU A 156 13.24 58.14 11.35
C GLU A 156 13.29 58.45 12.86
N CYS A 157 13.06 57.44 13.70
CA CYS A 157 13.19 57.55 15.15
C CYS A 157 14.62 57.95 15.55
N ASP A 158 15.63 57.30 14.98
CA ASP A 158 17.05 57.61 15.22
C ASP A 158 17.39 59.05 14.82
N ARG A 159 16.94 59.49 13.63
CA ARG A 159 17.13 60.88 13.18
C ARG A 159 16.47 61.89 14.14
N ARG A 160 15.29 61.58 14.67
CA ARG A 160 14.60 62.43 15.66
C ARG A 160 15.36 62.46 16.98
N GLU A 161 15.88 61.34 17.44
CA GLU A 161 16.69 61.27 18.66
C GLU A 161 17.96 62.11 18.53
N ASP A 162 18.65 62.01 17.40
CA ASP A 162 19.85 62.80 17.12
C ASP A 162 19.55 64.30 17.07
N ALA A 163 18.44 64.69 16.43
CA ALA A 163 17.97 66.07 16.43
C ALA A 163 17.67 66.59 17.85
N LEU A 164 17.07 65.76 18.71
CA LEU A 164 16.82 66.09 20.12
C LEU A 164 18.12 66.24 20.92
N LYS A 165 19.10 65.35 20.71
CA LYS A 165 20.43 65.45 21.34
C LYS A 165 21.15 66.74 20.91
N ALA A 166 21.12 67.08 19.62
CA ALA A 166 21.69 68.31 19.10
C ALA A 166 21.02 69.56 19.68
N SER A 167 19.68 69.56 19.74
CA SER A 167 18.90 70.66 20.36
C SER A 167 19.23 70.85 21.84
N ARG A 168 19.35 69.76 22.63
CA ARG A 168 19.77 69.84 24.04
C ARG A 168 21.18 70.42 24.20
N LYS A 169 22.13 70.03 23.33
CA LYS A 169 23.48 70.64 23.31
C LYS A 169 23.42 72.13 22.97
N SER A 170 22.58 72.53 22.03
CA SER A 170 22.38 73.95 21.69
C SER A 170 21.76 74.74 22.85
N CYS A 171 20.79 74.17 23.56
CA CYS A 171 20.13 74.81 24.69
C CYS A 171 21.11 75.06 25.86
N THR A 172 21.92 74.06 26.20
CA THR A 172 22.97 74.19 27.24
C THR A 172 24.11 75.13 26.85
N GLN A 173 24.34 75.37 25.55
CA GLN A 173 25.28 76.38 25.08
C GLN A 173 24.67 77.78 25.22
N LEU A 174 23.43 77.98 24.77
CA LEU A 174 22.70 79.24 24.93
C LEU A 174 22.56 79.67 26.40
N GLU A 175 22.30 78.72 27.31
CA GLU A 175 22.24 78.99 28.75
C GLU A 175 23.59 79.50 29.28
N ARG A 176 24.71 78.89 28.86
CA ARG A 176 26.05 79.34 29.24
C ARG A 176 26.36 80.73 28.69
N ASP A 177 25.99 81.00 27.45
CA ASP A 177 26.21 82.30 26.80
C ASP A 177 25.38 83.39 27.50
N TRP A 178 24.12 83.11 27.84
CA TRP A 178 23.27 84.02 28.61
C TRP A 178 23.82 84.31 30.02
N GLN A 179 24.29 83.28 30.75
CA GLN A 179 24.94 83.47 32.05
C GLN A 179 26.24 84.29 31.96
N LYS A 180 26.92 84.25 30.82
CA LYS A 180 28.12 85.05 30.56
C LYS A 180 27.73 86.51 30.31
N GLU A 181 26.80 86.77 29.40
CA GLU A 181 26.28 88.13 29.14
C GLU A 181 25.71 88.78 30.40
N LEU A 182 25.02 88.01 31.24
CA LEU A 182 24.48 88.51 32.51
C LEU A 182 25.59 88.92 33.49
N ARG A 183 26.73 88.22 33.49
CA ARG A 183 27.89 88.61 34.32
C ARG A 183 28.55 89.88 33.78
N GLU A 184 28.81 89.93 32.48
CA GLU A 184 29.38 91.11 31.82
C GLU A 184 28.50 92.36 32.02
N CYS A 185 27.17 92.20 31.93
CA CYS A 185 26.21 93.27 32.20
C CYS A 185 26.24 93.75 33.66
N ASN A 186 26.37 92.82 34.62
CA ASN A 186 26.49 93.19 36.03
C ASN A 186 27.83 93.89 36.34
N GLU A 187 28.92 93.46 35.72
CA GLU A 187 30.23 94.10 35.83
C GLU A 187 30.17 95.54 35.30
N ALA A 188 29.64 95.74 34.09
CA ALA A 188 29.45 97.06 33.51
C ALA A 188 28.55 97.98 34.37
N ARG A 189 27.52 97.42 35.02
CA ARG A 189 26.68 98.18 35.97
C ARG A 189 27.48 98.63 37.19
N ILE A 190 28.31 97.76 37.76
CA ILE A 190 29.14 98.09 38.93
C ILE A 190 30.12 99.21 38.55
N GLU A 191 30.81 99.08 37.42
CA GLU A 191 31.73 100.11 36.90
C GLU A 191 31.01 101.46 36.77
N TRP A 192 29.81 101.48 36.19
CA TRP A 192 29.01 102.70 36.08
C TRP A 192 28.63 103.30 37.44
N GLU A 193 28.24 102.47 38.42
CA GLU A 193 27.94 102.93 39.78
C GLU A 193 29.18 103.53 40.47
N GLU A 194 30.36 102.95 40.26
CA GLU A 194 31.64 103.46 40.76
C GLU A 194 32.01 104.80 40.11
N GLU A 195 31.91 104.90 38.78
CA GLU A 195 32.16 106.14 38.05
C GLU A 195 31.20 107.26 38.48
N LYS A 196 29.92 106.91 38.67
CA LYS A 196 28.90 107.84 39.18
C LYS A 196 29.25 108.33 40.59
N ALA A 197 29.69 107.44 41.47
CA ALA A 197 30.14 107.80 42.81
C ALA A 197 31.41 108.65 42.79
N GLU A 198 32.35 108.38 41.87
CA GLU A 198 33.56 109.19 41.70
C GLU A 198 33.23 110.59 41.17
N CYS A 199 32.33 110.72 40.20
CA CYS A 199 31.83 112.00 39.70
C CYS A 199 31.21 112.84 40.82
N ALA A 200 30.32 112.24 41.63
CA ALA A 200 29.72 112.91 42.77
C ALA A 200 30.77 113.39 43.79
N ARG A 201 31.82 112.61 44.03
CA ARG A 201 32.95 113.01 44.88
C ARG A 201 33.75 114.18 44.30
N LYS A 202 33.98 114.19 42.97
CA LYS A 202 34.68 115.29 42.27
C LYS A 202 33.87 116.57 42.34
N GLU A 203 32.57 116.50 42.08
CA GLU A 203 31.65 117.64 42.17
C GLU A 203 31.62 118.23 43.59
N ALA A 204 31.53 117.39 44.63
CA ALA A 204 31.57 117.83 46.02
C ALA A 204 32.91 118.51 46.43
N ARG A 205 34.01 118.24 45.72
CA ARG A 205 35.30 118.91 45.94
C ARG A 205 35.40 120.27 45.24
N LEU A 206 34.68 120.47 44.14
CA LEU A 206 34.66 121.74 43.40
C LEU A 206 33.72 122.79 44.04
N CYS A 207 32.78 122.36 44.88
CA CYS A 207 31.85 123.24 45.62
C CYS A 207 32.32 123.60 47.04
N LYS A 208 33.61 123.41 47.36
CA LYS A 208 34.28 123.92 48.57
C LYS A 208 35.25 125.03 48.21
#